data_AF-A0AA39W4H6-F1
#
_entry.id   AF-A0AA39W4H6-F1
#
_cell.length_a   1.000
_cell.length_b   1.000
_cell.length_c   1.000
_cell.angle_alpha   90.00
_cell.angle_beta   90.00
_cell.angle_gamma   90.00
#
_symmetry.space_group_name_H-M   'P 1'
#
loop_
_entity.id
_entity.type
_entity.pdbx_description
1 polymer ?
#
loop_
_entity_poly.entity_id
_entity_poly.type
_entity_poly.pdbx_seq_one_letter_code
_entity_poly.pdbx_strand_id
1 'polypeptide(L)'
;MSWSLVSWKSSQDPAPGVFSLVMSSNFSFGGILNIKHGSKIYWRCNERLFNLSFTPDYYGDHMNLYLTWADDLIDSKISRLVLDVSGQLKLQSWLRTDGVQEWHTVQVSTCGRSGCGAFSICSKNAQSPCGCLPGFSYAESNDSSAQEPHEKDCIGLHQQQQQ
;
A
#
# COMPACT_ATOMS: atom_id res chain seq x y z
N MET A 1 -19.70 -9.73 -5.40
CA MET A 1 -19.48 -8.84 -4.23
C MET A 1 -18.00 -8.47 -4.19
N SER A 2 -17.65 -7.17 -4.18
CA SER A 2 -16.27 -6.75 -3.90
C SER A 2 -16.15 -6.48 -2.41
N TRP A 3 -15.47 -7.34 -1.67
CA TRP A 3 -15.10 -7.03 -0.31
C TRP A 3 -14.10 -5.86 -0.29
N SER A 4 -14.10 -5.08 0.79
CA SER A 4 -13.16 -3.98 0.99
C SER A 4 -12.81 -3.84 2.47
N LEU A 5 -11.52 -3.64 2.77
CA LEU A 5 -11.08 -3.22 4.11
C LEU A 5 -11.01 -1.69 4.12
N VAL A 6 -11.75 -1.03 4.99
CA VAL A 6 -11.82 0.43 5.09
C VAL A 6 -11.05 0.89 6.32
N SER A 7 -10.27 1.96 6.19
CA SER A 7 -9.54 2.54 7.31
C SER A 7 -10.51 3.11 8.34
N TRP A 8 -10.02 3.31 9.57
CA TRP A 8 -10.73 4.18 10.50
C TRP A 8 -10.62 5.64 10.07
N LYS A 9 -11.53 6.46 10.55
CA LYS A 9 -11.54 7.91 10.34
C LYS A 9 -10.41 8.59 11.12
N SER A 10 -10.13 8.13 12.33
CA SER A 10 -8.98 8.54 13.12
C SER A 10 -8.56 7.46 14.11
N SER A 11 -7.44 7.66 14.83
CA SER A 11 -6.99 6.71 15.85
C SER A 11 -7.96 6.58 17.04
N GLN A 12 -8.88 7.54 17.21
CA GLN A 12 -9.88 7.57 18.27
C GLN A 12 -11.31 7.37 17.76
N ASP A 13 -11.52 7.35 16.43
CA ASP A 13 -12.83 7.25 15.81
C ASP A 13 -12.85 6.09 14.80
N PRO A 14 -13.48 4.95 15.14
CA PRO A 14 -13.55 3.77 14.29
C PRO A 14 -14.56 3.89 13.15
N ALA A 15 -15.27 5.03 13.02
CA ALA A 15 -16.12 5.27 11.86
C ALA A 15 -15.32 5.11 10.54
N PRO A 16 -15.98 4.76 9.42
CA PRO A 16 -15.31 4.60 8.13
C PRO A 16 -14.53 5.85 7.72
N GLY A 17 -13.24 5.65 7.43
CA GLY A 17 -12.33 6.67 6.92
C GLY A 17 -12.35 6.79 5.40
N VAL A 18 -11.37 7.53 4.87
CA VAL A 18 -11.27 7.88 3.45
C VAL A 18 -10.48 6.87 2.62
N PHE A 19 -9.78 5.94 3.27
CA PHE A 19 -8.97 4.93 2.59
C PHE A 19 -9.66 3.58 2.55
N SER A 20 -9.58 2.91 1.41
CA SER A 20 -10.11 1.55 1.25
C SER A 20 -9.14 0.67 0.46
N LEU A 21 -8.86 -0.51 0.98
CA LEU A 21 -8.18 -1.58 0.27
C LEU A 21 -9.21 -2.37 -0.53
N VAL A 22 -9.02 -2.40 -1.84
CA VAL A 22 -9.84 -3.17 -2.77
C VAL A 22 -8.98 -4.08 -3.64
N MET A 23 -9.55 -5.22 -3.96
CA MET A 23 -8.94 -6.22 -4.78
C MET A 23 -9.38 -6.07 -6.25
N SER A 24 -8.41 -6.19 -7.16
CA SER A 24 -8.70 -6.43 -8.57
C SER A 24 -7.91 -7.65 -9.02
N SER A 25 -8.58 -8.71 -9.45
CA SER A 25 -7.91 -9.82 -10.10
C SER A 25 -7.84 -9.58 -11.60
N ASN A 26 -6.70 -9.90 -12.19
CA ASN A 26 -6.61 -10.13 -13.62
C ASN A 26 -6.10 -11.56 -13.78
N PHE A 27 -6.97 -12.47 -14.24
CA PHE A 27 -6.75 -13.92 -14.20
C PHE A 27 -5.41 -14.38 -14.81
N SER A 28 -4.80 -13.55 -15.66
CA SER A 28 -3.53 -13.85 -16.32
C SER A 28 -2.27 -13.46 -15.55
N PHE A 29 -2.33 -12.62 -14.50
CA PHE A 29 -1.14 -11.99 -13.90
C PHE A 29 -1.06 -12.09 -12.36
N GLY A 30 -1.88 -12.94 -11.75
CA GLY A 30 -2.09 -12.90 -10.32
C GLY A 30 -2.93 -11.70 -9.91
N GLY A 31 -2.95 -11.42 -8.63
CA GLY A 31 -3.82 -10.41 -8.10
C GLY A 31 -3.18 -9.05 -7.89
N ILE A 32 -4.02 -8.04 -7.70
CA ILE A 32 -3.57 -6.68 -7.42
C ILE A 32 -4.35 -6.13 -6.24
N LEU A 33 -3.60 -5.67 -5.24
CA LEU A 33 -4.08 -4.88 -4.13
C LEU A 33 -4.04 -3.40 -4.51
N ASN A 34 -5.16 -2.71 -4.34
CA ASN A 34 -5.28 -1.27 -4.58
C ASN A 34 -5.72 -0.60 -3.28
N ILE A 35 -5.00 0.40 -2.81
CA ILE A 35 -5.49 1.31 -1.79
C ILE A 35 -6.03 2.53 -2.52
N LYS A 36 -7.30 2.82 -2.29
CA LYS A 36 -7.97 4.01 -2.79
C LYS A 36 -8.00 5.09 -1.73
N HIS A 37 -7.86 6.34 -2.15
CA HIS A 37 -8.21 7.52 -1.38
C HIS A 37 -9.46 8.12 -2.05
N GLY A 38 -10.63 7.88 -1.46
CA GLY A 38 -11.92 8.13 -2.13
C GLY A 38 -12.05 7.31 -3.42
N SER A 39 -12.16 8.00 -4.57
CA SER A 39 -12.29 7.37 -5.89
C SER A 39 -10.94 7.09 -6.59
N LYS A 40 -9.85 7.70 -6.15
CA LYS A 40 -8.53 7.60 -6.78
C LYS A 40 -7.74 6.42 -6.24
N ILE A 41 -6.99 5.73 -7.11
CA ILE A 41 -6.04 4.70 -6.69
C ILE A 41 -4.77 5.43 -6.25
N TYR A 42 -4.56 5.45 -4.94
CA TYR A 42 -3.40 6.06 -4.28
C TYR A 42 -2.19 5.12 -4.31
N TRP A 43 -2.42 3.82 -4.08
CA TRP A 43 -1.35 2.83 -4.04
C TRP A 43 -1.76 1.52 -4.71
N ARG A 44 -0.79 0.86 -5.34
CA ARG A 44 -0.97 -0.45 -5.99
C ARG A 44 0.24 -1.35 -5.79
N CYS A 45 0.00 -2.61 -5.45
CA CYS A 45 1.02 -3.66 -5.51
C CYS A 45 0.39 -5.05 -5.70
N ASN A 46 1.23 -6.05 -5.93
CA ASN A 46 0.81 -7.45 -5.94
C ASN A 46 0.65 -7.99 -4.50
N GLU A 47 -0.23 -8.98 -4.31
CA GLU A 47 -0.51 -9.63 -3.02
C GLU A 47 0.72 -10.18 -2.30
N ARG A 48 1.71 -10.64 -3.07
CA ARG A 48 2.90 -11.30 -2.55
C ARG A 48 3.71 -10.39 -1.63
N LEU A 49 3.59 -9.07 -1.78
CA LEU A 49 4.26 -8.10 -0.90
C LEU A 49 3.91 -8.35 0.59
N PHE A 50 2.69 -8.80 0.86
CA PHE A 50 2.18 -9.05 2.22
C PHE A 50 2.05 -10.55 2.54
N ASN A 51 2.69 -11.42 1.74
CA ASN A 51 2.55 -12.88 1.83
C ASN A 51 1.09 -13.37 1.77
N LEU A 52 0.32 -12.78 0.86
CA LEU A 52 -1.08 -13.13 0.64
C LEU A 52 -1.23 -13.87 -0.68
N SER A 53 -2.28 -14.67 -0.77
CA SER A 53 -2.66 -15.43 -1.96
C SER A 53 -4.13 -15.23 -2.28
N PHE A 54 -4.42 -15.19 -3.58
CA PHE A 54 -5.76 -15.17 -4.11
C PHE A 54 -6.24 -16.61 -4.27
N THR A 55 -7.21 -17.03 -3.45
CA THR A 55 -7.74 -18.39 -3.46
C THR A 55 -9.14 -18.39 -4.08
N PRO A 56 -9.34 -19.10 -5.20
CA PRO A 56 -10.66 -19.29 -5.77
C PRO A 56 -11.46 -20.26 -4.90
N ASP A 57 -12.73 -19.94 -4.70
CA ASP A 57 -13.71 -20.80 -4.05
C ASP A 57 -14.89 -20.97 -5.01
N TYR A 58 -15.23 -22.23 -5.30
CA TYR A 58 -16.23 -22.58 -6.29
C TYR A 58 -17.48 -23.08 -5.57
N TYR A 59 -18.59 -22.35 -5.72
CA TYR A 59 -19.89 -22.75 -5.21
C TYR A 59 -20.87 -22.94 -6.39
N GLY A 60 -20.97 -24.18 -6.87
CA GLY A 60 -21.64 -24.49 -8.13
C GLY A 60 -20.93 -23.82 -9.31
N ASP A 61 -21.67 -23.06 -10.11
CA ASP A 61 -21.14 -22.30 -11.26
C ASP A 61 -20.60 -20.91 -10.86
N HIS A 62 -20.71 -20.52 -9.59
CA HIS A 62 -20.19 -19.25 -9.10
C HIS A 62 -18.78 -19.41 -8.54
N MET A 63 -17.85 -18.61 -9.05
CA MET A 63 -16.51 -18.49 -8.50
C MET A 63 -16.41 -17.22 -7.65
N ASN A 64 -16.08 -17.40 -6.37
CA ASN A 64 -15.67 -16.32 -5.49
C ASN A 64 -14.15 -16.30 -5.37
N LEU A 65 -13.60 -15.12 -5.08
CA LEU A 65 -12.17 -14.92 -4.95
C LEU A 65 -11.87 -14.24 -3.63
N TYR A 66 -11.12 -14.95 -2.78
CA TYR A 66 -10.77 -14.50 -1.45
C TYR A 66 -9.28 -14.22 -1.35
N LEU A 67 -8.91 -13.26 -0.51
CA LEU A 67 -7.53 -13.07 -0.09
C LEU A 67 -7.31 -13.87 1.18
N THR A 68 -6.32 -14.74 1.19
CA THR A 68 -5.90 -15.47 2.38
C THR A 68 -4.38 -15.44 2.51
N TRP A 69 -3.86 -15.96 3.61
CA TRP A 69 -2.42 -16.16 3.80
C TRP A 69 -1.89 -17.15 2.77
N ALA A 70 -0.70 -16.87 2.21
CA ALA A 70 -0.08 -17.76 1.23
C ALA A 70 0.45 -19.06 1.88
N ASP A 71 0.84 -18.99 3.15
CA ASP A 71 1.31 -20.12 3.94
C ASP A 71 0.35 -20.42 5.09
N ASP A 72 0.37 -21.66 5.57
CA ASP A 72 -0.33 -22.04 6.80
C ASP A 72 0.20 -21.21 7.98
N LEU A 73 -0.72 -20.58 8.70
CA LEU A 73 -0.40 -19.77 9.86
C LEU A 73 0.32 -20.63 10.91
N ILE A 74 1.54 -20.23 11.27
CA ILE A 74 2.33 -20.89 12.32
C ILE A 74 1.63 -20.66 13.68
N ASP A 75 1.34 -21.74 14.40
CA ASP A 75 0.46 -21.79 15.58
C ASP A 75 0.90 -20.88 16.76
N SER A 76 2.17 -20.47 16.79
CA SER A 76 2.73 -19.57 17.83
C SER A 76 2.55 -18.07 17.54
N LYS A 77 2.05 -17.69 16.36
CA LYS A 77 2.00 -16.29 15.87
C LYS A 77 0.59 -15.90 15.45
N ILE A 78 0.07 -14.82 16.03
CA ILE A 78 -1.14 -14.17 15.52
C ILE A 78 -0.72 -13.12 14.50
N SER A 79 -1.32 -13.12 13.31
CA SER A 79 -1.04 -12.12 12.26
C SER A 79 -2.32 -11.41 11.83
N ARG A 80 -2.21 -10.13 11.47
CA ARG A 80 -3.32 -9.32 10.96
C ARG A 80 -2.88 -8.33 9.90
N LEU A 81 -3.78 -8.00 8.98
CA LEU A 81 -3.66 -6.85 8.10
C LEU A 81 -4.44 -5.68 8.67
N VAL A 82 -3.82 -4.51 8.70
CA VAL A 82 -4.44 -3.27 9.15
C VAL A 82 -4.23 -2.20 8.09
N LEU A 83 -5.33 -1.65 7.56
CA LEU A 83 -5.28 -0.41 6.82
C LEU A 83 -5.45 0.73 7.82
N ASP A 84 -4.36 1.43 8.10
CA ASP A 84 -4.38 2.49 9.10
C ASP A 84 -4.98 3.80 8.57
N VAL A 85 -5.16 4.75 9.48
CA VAL A 85 -5.77 6.06 9.20
C VAL A 85 -4.96 6.92 8.22
N SER A 86 -3.68 6.60 8.00
CA SER A 86 -2.81 7.27 7.02
C SER A 86 -2.89 6.62 5.64
N GLY A 87 -3.72 5.60 5.46
CA GLY A 87 -3.81 4.86 4.20
C GLY A 87 -2.67 3.88 4.00
N GLN A 88 -1.91 3.53 5.04
CA GLN A 88 -0.87 2.52 4.96
C GLN A 88 -1.43 1.15 5.34
N LEU A 89 -1.22 0.17 4.46
CA LEU A 89 -1.48 -1.23 4.76
C LEU A 89 -0.29 -1.80 5.51
N LYS A 90 -0.55 -2.37 6.69
CA LYS A 90 0.45 -2.96 7.58
C LYS A 90 0.12 -4.43 7.81
N LEU A 91 1.11 -5.29 7.62
CA LEU A 91 1.10 -6.64 8.19
C LEU A 91 1.69 -6.55 9.59
N GLN A 92 0.88 -6.87 10.58
CA GLN A 92 1.29 -6.92 11.97
C GLN A 92 1.28 -8.34 12.48
N SER A 93 2.16 -8.61 13.43
CA SER A 93 2.17 -9.87 14.14
C SER A 93 2.43 -9.73 15.62
N TRP A 94 1.89 -10.67 16.37
CA TRP A 94 2.06 -10.82 17.79
C TRP A 94 2.54 -12.24 18.07
N LEU A 95 3.72 -12.39 18.67
CA LEU A 95 4.22 -13.69 19.11
C LEU A 95 3.70 -13.96 20.51
N ARG A 96 3.13 -15.15 20.74
CA ARG A 96 2.62 -15.50 22.07
C ARG A 96 3.74 -15.81 23.08
N THR A 97 4.96 -16.01 22.60
CA THR A 97 6.04 -16.66 23.35
C THR A 97 7.20 -15.74 23.72
N ASP A 98 7.26 -14.51 23.21
CA ASP A 98 8.37 -13.60 23.47
C ASP A 98 8.19 -12.74 24.74
N GLY A 99 7.02 -12.83 25.39
CA GLY A 99 6.69 -12.09 26.61
C GLY A 99 6.36 -10.61 26.37
N VAL A 100 6.38 -10.15 25.11
CA VAL A 100 6.05 -8.76 24.76
C VAL A 100 4.57 -8.68 24.39
N GLN A 101 3.85 -7.75 25.02
CA GLN A 101 2.42 -7.56 24.77
C GLN A 101 2.15 -6.45 23.75
N GLU A 102 2.69 -6.56 22.55
CA GLU A 102 2.47 -5.57 21.50
C GLU A 102 2.42 -6.14 20.08
N TRP A 103 1.87 -5.34 19.17
CA TRP A 103 1.84 -5.66 17.74
C TRP A 103 3.12 -5.15 17.08
N HIS A 104 3.89 -6.05 16.47
CA HIS A 104 5.04 -5.69 15.66
C HIS A 104 4.65 -5.57 14.20
N THR A 105 5.07 -4.49 13.52
CA THR A 105 4.90 -4.35 12.07
C THR A 105 5.98 -5.12 11.33
N VAL A 106 5.57 -6.13 10.56
CA VAL A 106 6.45 -6.99 9.75
C VAL A 106 6.63 -6.42 8.34
N GLN A 107 5.57 -5.84 7.78
CA GLN A 107 5.58 -5.23 6.45
C GLN A 107 4.65 -4.02 6.40
N VAL A 108 5.02 -3.02 5.61
CA VAL A 108 4.24 -1.81 5.38
C VAL A 108 4.21 -1.46 3.89
N SER A 109 3.12 -0.84 3.44
CA SER A 109 2.89 -0.43 2.05
C SER A 109 3.69 0.80 1.60
N THR A 110 4.73 1.22 2.32
CA THR A 110 5.47 2.47 2.04
C THR A 110 5.91 2.61 0.58
N CYS A 111 6.33 1.50 -0.06
CA CYS A 111 6.69 1.49 -1.48
C CYS A 111 5.79 0.56 -2.28
N GLY A 112 4.92 1.14 -3.11
CA GLY A 112 4.14 0.44 -4.14
C GLY A 112 4.48 0.94 -5.54
N ARG A 113 3.86 0.34 -6.55
CA ARG A 113 4.14 0.64 -7.97
C ARG A 113 3.71 2.05 -8.39
N SER A 114 2.81 2.66 -7.64
CA SER A 114 2.31 4.03 -7.84
C SER A 114 2.69 4.95 -6.67
N GLY A 115 3.73 4.59 -5.91
CA GLY A 115 4.09 5.32 -4.69
C GLY A 115 4.88 6.60 -4.91
N CYS A 116 5.55 6.77 -6.06
CA CYS A 116 6.38 7.93 -6.35
C CYS A 116 6.20 8.40 -7.80
N GLY A 117 6.38 9.71 -8.06
CA GLY A 117 6.25 10.33 -9.38
C GLY A 117 7.27 9.85 -10.43
N ALA A 118 7.13 10.32 -11.66
CA ALA A 118 8.05 9.98 -12.75
C ALA A 118 9.50 10.36 -12.40
N PHE A 119 10.44 9.50 -12.81
CA PHE A 119 11.89 9.67 -12.57
C PHE A 119 12.30 9.76 -11.10
N SER A 120 11.48 9.22 -10.22
CA SER A 120 11.76 9.09 -8.79
C SER A 120 11.86 7.62 -8.37
N ILE A 121 12.46 7.38 -7.20
CA ILE A 121 12.61 6.07 -6.59
C ILE A 121 12.00 6.08 -5.18
N CYS A 122 11.35 4.97 -4.83
CA CYS A 122 10.84 4.75 -3.48
C CYS A 122 11.88 4.03 -2.61
N SER A 123 12.18 4.58 -1.44
CA SER A 123 13.03 4.02 -0.40
C SER A 123 12.27 3.89 0.90
N LYS A 124 12.07 2.65 1.37
CA LYS A 124 11.32 2.35 2.59
C LYS A 124 11.94 2.93 3.87
N ASN A 125 13.25 3.15 3.87
CA ASN A 125 14.02 3.56 5.05
C ASN A 125 14.36 5.06 5.05
N ALA A 126 13.95 5.79 4.02
CA ALA A 126 14.20 7.23 3.92
C ALA A 126 13.13 8.01 4.71
N GLN A 127 13.52 9.17 5.24
CA GLN A 127 12.60 10.07 5.93
C GLN A 127 11.48 10.58 5.01
N SER A 128 11.82 10.83 3.74
CA SER A 128 10.87 10.97 2.63
C SER A 128 10.96 9.71 1.78
N PRO A 129 9.89 8.89 1.67
CA PRO A 129 9.93 7.65 0.91
C PRO A 129 10.28 7.86 -0.57
N CYS A 130 9.92 8.99 -1.16
CA CYS A 130 10.21 9.29 -2.56
C CYS A 130 11.37 10.27 -2.68
N GLY A 131 12.30 9.98 -3.59
CA GLY A 131 13.40 10.87 -3.97
C GLY A 131 13.71 10.77 -5.46
N CYS A 132 14.23 11.84 -6.06
CA CYS A 132 14.60 11.83 -7.47
C CYS A 132 15.77 10.91 -7.76
N LEU A 133 15.78 10.29 -8.94
CA LEU A 133 16.93 9.54 -9.43
C LEU A 133 18.14 10.47 -9.65
N PRO A 134 19.38 9.96 -9.62
CA PRO A 134 20.56 10.76 -9.96
C PRO A 134 20.41 11.44 -11.33
N GLY A 135 20.65 12.74 -11.40
CA GLY A 135 20.46 13.56 -12.61
C GLY A 135 19.09 14.23 -12.73
N PHE A 136 18.20 14.01 -11.77
CA PHE A 136 16.86 14.63 -11.70
C PHE A 136 16.67 15.41 -10.40
N SER A 137 15.84 16.45 -10.44
CA SER A 137 15.40 17.26 -9.30
C SER A 137 13.89 17.45 -9.35
N TYR A 138 13.29 17.84 -8.23
CA TYR A 138 11.89 18.25 -8.24
C TYR A 138 11.72 19.46 -9.16
N ALA A 139 10.60 19.51 -9.89
CA ALA A 139 10.23 20.71 -10.61
C ALA A 139 10.13 21.89 -9.62
N GLU A 140 10.72 23.04 -9.95
CA GLU A 140 10.47 24.27 -9.19
C GLU A 140 9.04 24.73 -9.50
N SER A 141 8.09 24.39 -8.62
CA SER A 141 6.72 24.88 -8.74
C SER A 141 6.60 26.23 -8.05
N ASN A 142 6.34 27.30 -8.82
CA ASN A 142 5.77 28.55 -8.32
C ASN A 142 4.28 28.40 -7.91
N ASP A 143 3.76 27.18 -7.93
CA ASP A 143 2.34 26.92 -7.75
C ASP A 143 2.02 26.47 -6.33
N SER A 144 1.04 27.16 -5.74
CA SER A 144 0.63 27.05 -4.33
C SER A 144 -0.25 25.83 -4.03
N SER A 145 -0.42 24.92 -4.99
CA SER A 145 -1.09 23.64 -4.77
C SER A 145 -0.12 22.65 -4.14
N ALA A 146 -0.31 22.40 -2.84
CA ALA A 146 0.40 21.36 -2.10
C ALA A 146 0.08 19.97 -2.68
N GLN A 147 0.81 19.58 -3.73
CA GLN A 147 0.85 18.19 -4.17
C GLN A 147 1.49 17.38 -3.06
N GLU A 148 0.85 16.28 -2.66
CA GLU A 148 1.41 15.45 -1.61
C GLU A 148 2.79 14.91 -2.04
N PRO A 149 3.76 14.79 -1.11
CA PRO A 149 5.17 14.54 -1.44
C PRO A 149 5.43 13.29 -2.29
N HIS A 150 4.50 12.34 -2.27
CA HIS A 150 4.58 11.06 -2.96
C HIS A 150 4.16 11.14 -4.44
N GLU A 151 3.53 12.23 -4.90
CA GLU A 151 3.09 12.40 -6.30
C GLU A 151 3.95 13.40 -7.09
N LYS A 152 5.06 13.89 -6.52
CA LYS A 152 5.91 14.86 -7.20
C LYS A 152 6.80 14.19 -8.25
N ASP A 153 6.64 14.63 -9.49
CA ASP A 153 7.51 14.24 -10.60
C ASP A 153 8.87 14.94 -10.52
N CYS A 154 9.90 14.25 -11.01
CA CYS A 154 11.25 14.78 -11.11
C CYS A 154 11.60 15.10 -12.57
N ILE A 155 12.30 16.21 -12.79
CA ILE A 155 12.71 16.69 -14.12
C ILE A 155 14.24 16.61 -14.23
N GLY A 156 14.74 16.31 -15.42
CA GLY A 156 16.18 16.24 -15.66
C GLY A 156 16.85 17.60 -15.51
N LEU A 157 18.00 17.64 -14.83
CA LEU A 157 18.73 18.89 -14.54
C LEU A 157 19.10 19.68 -15.81
N HIS A 158 19.31 19.01 -16.94
CA HIS A 158 19.59 19.67 -18.23
C HIS A 158 18.39 20.42 -18.82
N GLN A 159 17.15 20.06 -18.46
CA GLN A 159 15.94 20.72 -18.94
C GLN A 159 15.58 21.96 -18.11
N GLN A 160 16.07 22.07 -16.87
CA GLN A 160 15.84 23.24 -16.01
C GLN A 160 16.64 24.48 -16.43
N GLN A 161 17.75 24.33 -17.17
CA GLN A 161 18.56 25.48 -17.63
C GLN A 161 18.01 26.18 -18.88
N GLN A 162 16.86 25.74 -19.41
CA GLN A 162 16.23 26.27 -20.62
C GLN A 162 14.86 26.93 -20.37
N GLN A 163 14.46 27.08 -19.10
CA GLN A 163 13.30 27.87 -18.66
C GLN A 163 13.78 29.08 -17.86
#